data_AF-A0AAI9X0T6-F1
#
_entry.id   AF-A0AAI9X0T6-F1
#
_cell.length_a   1.000
_cell.length_b   1.000
_cell.length_c   1.000
_cell.angle_alpha   90.00
_cell.angle_beta   90.00
_cell.angle_gamma   90.00
#
_symmetry.space_group_name_H-M   'P 1'
#
loop_
_entity.id
_entity.type
_entity.pdbx_description
1 polymer ?
#
loop_
_entity_poly.entity_id
_entity_poly.type
_entity_poly.pdbx_seq_one_letter_code
_entity_poly.pdbx_strand_id
1 'polypeptide(L)'
;MVNEEEKDLTAEGDSNNTGVSPDSIKNKTLDFYPKEKTTERKTRSRERISRKEFNLRFKAYFKSRLFRDYAYIIFAAFLGMASYDYFIAATTSNGITPSGIGGIARGIAVGIWPNQDQLQMQTSMYWVFYFVFNIPLFIFGVIKIGIRFSFRTIVYIGLQNGFHFAFAYIPVINPQELFFIVNYNSLNIFSNYGGMYQIWLFVFAAVAGILNGIAYGLVYKGGASTAGTDFVFAYYSAKKKISIANYNRIVNYIIIVVMLAIHTTLLSRSELTSIYFGKDWAANINQIQRLGFKIDDGGLYGSDFTSHKIKYFFGPALFASYLFVVVQAITIDIIFPKFKYRSLMVITSKADAVVSGLQYVHYPNDIIRLPARDHYEGNDINNEVIIVSTSVLEYKKIKAAIVVSDPEAKILSHKLDKLIANYKVDKY
;
A
#
# COMPACT_ATOMS: atom_id res chain seq x y z
N MET A 1 9.64 -57.71 -18.32
CA MET A 1 10.95 -57.83 -19.00
C MET A 1 11.85 -56.82 -18.32
N VAL A 2 12.83 -57.12 -17.47
CA VAL A 2 13.64 -58.30 -17.13
C VAL A 2 14.20 -57.96 -15.71
N ASN A 3 13.92 -58.76 -14.66
CA ASN A 3 14.84 -59.72 -14.00
C ASN A 3 16.27 -59.20 -13.84
N GLU A 4 16.82 -59.03 -12.64
CA GLU A 4 17.54 -59.99 -11.77
C GLU A 4 18.69 -59.13 -11.17
N GLU A 5 19.20 -59.29 -9.95
CA GLU A 5 19.90 -60.48 -9.49
C GLU A 5 20.13 -60.37 -7.97
N GLU A 6 19.75 -61.44 -7.28
CA GLU A 6 20.07 -61.77 -5.90
C GLU A 6 21.42 -62.50 -5.90
N LYS A 7 22.32 -62.21 -4.95
CA LYS A 7 23.50 -63.05 -4.71
C LYS A 7 23.72 -63.26 -3.23
N ASP A 8 23.24 -64.43 -2.81
CA ASP A 8 23.65 -65.19 -1.64
C ASP A 8 25.14 -65.57 -1.73
N LEU A 9 25.82 -65.56 -0.59
CA LEU A 9 27.10 -66.23 -0.36
C LEU A 9 27.01 -66.95 1.00
N THR A 10 26.66 -68.22 0.94
CA THR A 10 27.07 -69.30 1.85
C THR A 10 28.58 -69.57 1.63
N ALA A 11 29.38 -70.27 2.43
CA ALA A 11 29.40 -70.81 3.79
C ALA A 11 30.81 -71.47 3.93
N GLU A 12 31.36 -71.56 5.15
CA GLU A 12 32.38 -72.53 5.64
C GLU A 12 33.00 -71.90 6.91
N GLY A 13 33.02 -72.47 8.11
CA GLY A 13 32.91 -73.86 8.54
C GLY A 13 34.06 -74.05 9.54
N ASP A 14 33.79 -74.11 10.85
CA ASP A 14 34.54 -75.01 11.72
C ASP A 14 33.89 -75.21 13.09
N SER A 15 33.86 -76.49 13.45
CA SER A 15 33.27 -77.09 14.63
C SER A 15 34.03 -76.75 15.91
N ASN A 16 33.30 -76.53 17.01
CA ASN A 16 33.53 -77.29 18.23
C ASN A 16 32.35 -77.20 19.20
N ASN A 17 31.86 -78.39 19.56
CA ASN A 17 30.75 -78.63 20.44
C ASN A 17 31.29 -78.88 21.86
N THR A 18 31.00 -77.99 22.80
CA THR A 18 31.00 -78.31 24.24
C THR A 18 29.84 -77.57 24.91
N GLY A 19 28.77 -78.31 25.20
CA GLY A 19 27.64 -77.79 25.95
C GLY A 19 28.01 -77.46 27.40
N VAL A 20 27.59 -76.29 27.87
CA VAL A 20 27.42 -75.95 29.29
C VAL A 20 26.16 -75.08 29.45
N SER A 21 25.38 -75.41 30.49
CA SER A 21 24.05 -74.96 30.92
C SER A 21 23.76 -73.43 30.94
N PRO A 22 22.48 -72.97 30.81
CA PRO A 22 22.11 -71.56 30.70
C PRO A 22 22.00 -70.80 32.04
N ASP A 23 22.92 -70.99 33.00
CA ASP A 23 22.77 -70.46 34.37
C ASP A 23 23.96 -69.67 34.94
N SER A 24 24.77 -68.99 34.11
CA SER A 24 25.91 -68.24 34.67
C SER A 24 26.38 -67.00 33.91
N ILE A 25 25.50 -66.03 33.64
CA ILE A 25 25.95 -64.63 33.48
C ILE A 25 24.97 -63.69 34.22
N LYS A 26 25.15 -63.61 35.54
CA LYS A 26 24.63 -62.51 36.36
C LYS A 26 25.61 -61.34 36.29
N ASN A 27 25.04 -60.14 36.16
CA ASN A 27 25.58 -58.84 36.57
C ASN A 27 26.70 -58.22 35.73
N LYS A 28 26.29 -57.46 34.71
CA LYS A 28 26.82 -56.11 34.44
C LYS A 28 25.89 -55.38 33.45
N THR A 29 24.67 -55.08 33.87
CA THR A 29 23.91 -54.00 33.25
C THR A 29 24.54 -52.69 33.68
N LEU A 30 25.04 -51.92 32.71
CA LEU A 30 25.46 -50.54 32.90
C LEU A 30 24.27 -49.73 33.43
N ASP A 31 24.31 -49.40 34.72
CA ASP A 31 23.54 -48.29 35.28
C ASP A 31 24.13 -46.98 34.75
N PHE A 32 23.65 -46.52 33.59
CA PHE A 32 23.97 -45.20 33.03
C PHE A 32 22.74 -44.33 32.77
N TYR A 33 21.67 -44.53 33.55
CA TYR A 33 20.56 -43.59 33.63
C TYR A 33 20.48 -43.03 35.05
N PRO A 34 20.68 -41.71 35.25
CA PRO A 34 20.36 -41.10 36.53
C PRO A 34 18.87 -41.27 36.78
N LYS A 35 18.52 -41.79 37.97
CA LYS A 35 17.15 -41.89 38.47
C LYS A 35 16.39 -40.60 38.16
N GLU A 36 15.31 -40.73 37.39
CA GLU A 36 14.38 -39.65 37.06
C GLU A 36 14.05 -38.87 38.35
N LYS A 37 14.47 -37.60 38.40
CA LYS A 37 13.71 -36.61 39.16
C LYS A 37 12.34 -36.59 38.51
N THR A 38 11.33 -37.08 39.21
CA THR A 38 9.92 -36.84 38.89
C THR A 38 9.64 -35.34 39.02
N THR A 39 10.08 -34.55 38.03
CA THR A 39 9.54 -33.23 37.80
C THR A 39 8.10 -33.42 37.37
N GLU A 40 7.17 -32.89 38.18
CA GLU A 40 5.76 -32.84 37.81
C GLU A 40 5.64 -32.35 36.37
N ARG A 41 5.11 -33.20 35.49
CA ARG A 41 4.82 -32.83 34.10
C ARG A 41 3.90 -31.62 34.15
N LYS A 42 4.34 -30.47 33.62
CA LYS A 42 3.43 -29.35 33.32
C LYS A 42 2.46 -29.85 32.26
N THR A 43 1.30 -30.30 32.71
CA THR A 43 0.24 -30.79 31.85
C THR A 43 -0.32 -29.63 31.05
N ARG A 44 -0.74 -29.93 29.82
CA ARG A 44 -1.38 -29.00 28.89
C ARG A 44 -2.51 -28.24 29.60
N SER A 45 -2.44 -26.90 29.61
CA SER A 45 -3.56 -26.10 30.10
C SER A 45 -4.68 -26.12 29.05
N ARG A 46 -5.81 -26.72 29.42
CA ARG A 46 -7.06 -26.68 28.65
C ARG A 46 -7.94 -25.48 29.02
N GLU A 47 -7.37 -24.53 29.76
CA GLU A 47 -8.10 -23.36 30.23
C GLU A 47 -8.47 -22.46 29.06
N ARG A 48 -9.75 -22.11 28.98
CA ARG A 48 -10.27 -21.19 27.95
C ARG A 48 -10.39 -19.81 28.54
N ILE A 49 -9.91 -18.80 27.82
CA ILE A 49 -10.12 -17.41 28.21
C ILE A 49 -11.62 -17.06 28.14
N SER A 50 -12.14 -16.40 29.16
CA SER A 50 -13.54 -15.96 29.16
C SER A 50 -13.76 -14.81 28.15
N ARG A 51 -14.94 -14.74 27.54
CA ARG A 51 -15.27 -13.69 26.56
C ARG A 51 -15.18 -12.28 27.15
N LYS A 52 -15.56 -12.09 28.42
CA LYS A 52 -15.51 -10.79 29.12
C LYS A 52 -14.07 -10.33 29.31
N GLU A 53 -13.22 -11.23 29.79
CA GLU A 53 -11.79 -10.97 29.98
C GLU A 53 -11.08 -10.69 28.65
N PHE A 54 -11.35 -11.52 27.63
CA PHE A 54 -10.84 -11.33 26.28
C PHE A 54 -11.19 -9.94 25.75
N ASN A 55 -12.46 -9.54 25.81
CA ASN A 55 -12.91 -8.24 25.31
C ASN A 55 -12.22 -7.06 26.01
N LEU A 56 -11.99 -7.16 27.31
CA LEU A 56 -11.33 -6.11 28.09
C LEU A 56 -9.85 -5.97 27.71
N ARG A 57 -9.12 -7.09 27.69
CA ARG A 57 -7.71 -7.13 27.27
C ARG A 57 -7.54 -6.73 25.80
N PHE A 58 -8.45 -7.16 24.93
CA PHE A 58 -8.46 -6.82 23.51
C PHE A 58 -8.69 -5.32 23.29
N LYS A 59 -9.63 -4.70 24.02
CA LYS A 59 -9.84 -3.26 23.96
C LYS A 59 -8.61 -2.49 24.44
N ALA A 60 -7.96 -2.94 25.52
CA ALA A 60 -6.72 -2.35 26.02
C ALA A 60 -5.58 -2.42 24.99
N TYR A 61 -5.42 -3.57 24.32
CA TYR A 61 -4.40 -3.79 23.28
C TYR A 61 -4.49 -2.79 22.13
N PHE A 62 -5.70 -2.40 21.71
CA PHE A 62 -5.89 -1.42 20.63
C PHE A 62 -5.80 0.04 21.08
N LYS A 63 -5.96 0.34 22.37
CA LYS A 63 -5.93 1.73 22.90
C LYS A 63 -4.58 2.39 22.65
N SER A 64 -3.47 1.70 22.93
CA SER A 64 -2.10 2.23 22.70
C SER A 64 -1.75 2.42 21.23
N ARG A 65 -2.45 1.74 20.31
CA ARG A 65 -2.20 1.82 18.87
C ARG A 65 -2.97 2.93 18.17
N LEU A 66 -4.00 3.50 18.79
CA LEU A 66 -4.74 4.63 18.23
C LEU A 66 -3.82 5.81 17.94
N PHE A 67 -2.92 6.13 18.86
CA PHE A 67 -1.94 7.21 18.68
C PHE A 67 -1.07 6.99 17.44
N ARG A 68 -0.53 5.78 17.28
CA ARG A 68 0.29 5.41 16.12
C ARG A 68 -0.48 5.49 14.80
N ASP A 69 -1.74 5.05 14.79
CA ASP A 69 -2.58 5.13 13.58
C ASP A 69 -2.80 6.60 13.16
N TYR A 70 -3.04 7.52 14.11
CA TYR A 70 -3.14 8.96 13.82
C TYR A 70 -1.80 9.60 13.46
N ALA A 71 -0.69 9.17 14.08
CA ALA A 71 0.64 9.63 13.69
C ALA A 71 0.94 9.30 12.21
N TYR A 72 0.57 8.10 11.74
CA TYR A 72 0.66 7.76 10.32
C TYR A 72 -0.21 8.68 9.44
N ILE A 73 -1.42 9.01 9.88
CA ILE A 73 -2.32 9.91 9.15
C ILE A 73 -1.76 11.32 9.06
N ILE A 74 -1.24 11.87 10.16
CA ILE A 74 -0.64 13.22 10.19
C ILE A 74 0.57 13.28 9.27
N PHE A 75 1.50 12.33 9.39
CA PHE A 75 2.68 12.30 8.55
C PHE A 75 2.34 12.07 7.08
N ALA A 76 1.34 11.23 6.80
CA ALA A 76 0.85 11.04 5.44
C ALA A 76 0.21 12.30 4.86
N ALA A 77 -0.56 13.06 5.65
CA ALA A 77 -1.16 14.31 5.21
C ALA A 77 -0.09 15.35 4.84
N PHE A 78 0.98 15.43 5.63
CA PHE A 78 2.14 16.28 5.33
C PHE A 78 2.84 15.86 4.02
N LEU A 79 3.14 14.56 3.85
CA LEU A 79 3.78 14.05 2.64
C LEU A 79 2.88 14.20 1.39
N GLY A 80 1.58 14.00 1.54
CA GLY A 80 0.59 14.19 0.48
C GLY A 80 0.53 15.66 0.05
N MET A 81 0.59 16.59 1.00
CA MET A 81 0.72 18.02 0.72
C MET A 81 2.03 18.31 -0.02
N ALA A 82 3.16 17.86 0.52
CA ALA A 82 4.47 18.12 -0.07
C ALA A 82 4.57 17.58 -1.51
N SER A 83 4.04 16.38 -1.74
CA SER A 83 3.96 15.78 -3.07
C SER A 83 3.13 16.61 -4.04
N TYR A 84 1.96 17.10 -3.62
CA TYR A 84 1.09 17.83 -4.51
C TYR A 84 1.63 19.23 -4.78
N ASP A 85 1.92 20.01 -3.76
CA ASP A 85 2.25 21.43 -3.90
C ASP A 85 3.60 21.66 -4.60
N TYR A 86 4.64 20.95 -4.17
CA TYR A 86 6.00 21.21 -4.65
C TYR A 86 6.37 20.45 -5.91
N PHE A 87 5.64 19.39 -6.26
CA PHE A 87 5.98 18.54 -7.41
C PHE A 87 4.86 18.43 -8.44
N ILE A 88 3.59 18.40 -8.06
CA ILE A 88 2.49 18.33 -9.04
C ILE A 88 2.09 19.74 -9.47
N ALA A 89 1.61 20.57 -8.53
CA ALA A 89 1.15 21.93 -8.81
C ALA A 89 2.27 22.84 -9.34
N ALA A 90 3.51 22.62 -8.90
CA ALA A 90 4.70 23.32 -9.41
C ALA A 90 4.90 23.14 -10.93
N THR A 91 4.37 22.07 -11.53
CA THR A 91 4.44 21.83 -12.99
C THR A 91 3.34 22.54 -13.79
N THR A 92 2.50 23.34 -13.13
CA THR A 92 1.42 24.18 -13.70
C THR A 92 0.30 23.39 -14.39
N SER A 93 -0.62 24.08 -15.08
CA SER A 93 -1.76 23.47 -15.79
C SER A 93 -1.34 22.47 -16.88
N ASN A 94 -0.14 22.60 -17.42
CA ASN A 94 0.35 21.81 -18.56
C ASN A 94 1.28 20.65 -18.15
N GLY A 95 1.43 20.40 -16.86
CA GLY A 95 2.34 19.40 -16.31
C GLY A 95 1.65 18.10 -15.89
N ILE A 96 1.95 17.67 -14.66
CA ILE A 96 1.45 16.41 -14.10
C ILE A 96 -0.02 16.56 -13.71
N THR A 97 -0.87 15.68 -14.22
CA THR A 97 -2.28 15.64 -13.83
C THR A 97 -2.45 14.79 -12.56
N PRO A 98 -3.05 15.34 -11.49
CA PRO A 98 -3.30 14.58 -10.27
C PRO A 98 -4.31 13.45 -10.48
N SER A 99 -4.20 12.39 -9.68
CA SER A 99 -5.05 11.19 -9.76
C SER A 99 -6.41 11.33 -9.06
N GLY A 100 -7.35 10.46 -9.41
CA GLY A 100 -8.65 10.36 -8.73
C GLY A 100 -9.54 11.59 -8.90
N ILE A 101 -10.35 11.87 -7.87
CA ILE A 101 -11.22 13.06 -7.85
C ILE A 101 -10.41 14.36 -7.83
N GLY A 102 -9.14 14.31 -7.44
CA GLY A 102 -8.20 15.41 -7.62
C GLY A 102 -8.06 15.80 -9.09
N GLY A 103 -7.93 14.83 -10.01
CA GLY A 103 -7.91 15.11 -11.45
C GLY A 103 -9.14 15.89 -11.92
N ILE A 104 -10.32 15.48 -11.44
CA ILE A 104 -11.61 16.14 -11.77
C ILE A 104 -11.67 17.56 -11.19
N ALA A 105 -11.38 17.70 -9.90
CA ALA A 105 -11.36 19.01 -9.22
C ALA A 105 -10.37 19.97 -9.89
N ARG A 106 -9.20 19.47 -10.31
CA ARG A 106 -8.18 20.26 -10.99
C ARG A 106 -8.63 20.64 -12.39
N GLY A 107 -9.21 19.70 -13.14
CA GLY A 107 -9.77 19.96 -14.47
C GLY A 107 -10.84 21.06 -14.45
N ILE A 108 -11.74 21.03 -13.46
CA ILE A 108 -12.76 22.08 -13.30
C ILE A 108 -12.14 23.42 -12.90
N ALA A 109 -11.19 23.43 -11.95
CA ALA A 109 -10.51 24.66 -11.54
C ALA A 109 -9.77 25.32 -12.71
N VAL A 110 -9.05 24.55 -13.52
CA VAL A 110 -8.37 25.05 -14.72
C VAL A 110 -9.38 25.48 -15.78
N GLY A 111 -10.50 24.77 -15.95
CA GLY A 111 -11.54 25.14 -16.91
C GLY A 111 -12.23 26.47 -16.61
N ILE A 112 -12.40 26.82 -15.33
CA ILE A 112 -13.01 28.09 -14.90
C ILE A 112 -11.98 29.24 -14.91
N TRP A 113 -10.74 28.95 -14.49
CA TRP A 113 -9.65 29.93 -14.43
C TRP A 113 -8.47 29.46 -15.29
N PRO A 114 -8.56 29.58 -16.63
CA PRO A 114 -7.56 29.00 -17.53
C PRO A 114 -6.20 29.73 -17.49
N ASN A 115 -6.22 31.04 -17.23
CA ASN A 115 -5.03 31.88 -17.37
C ASN A 115 -4.00 31.68 -16.25
N GLN A 116 -2.71 31.83 -16.58
CA GLN A 116 -1.60 31.58 -15.64
C GLN A 116 -1.49 32.57 -14.48
N ASP A 117 -1.90 33.82 -14.69
CA ASP A 117 -2.02 34.85 -13.64
C ASP A 117 -3.03 34.46 -12.55
N GLN A 118 -3.94 33.52 -12.85
CA GLN A 118 -4.95 33.02 -11.93
C GLN A 118 -4.53 31.74 -11.19
N LEU A 119 -3.26 31.33 -11.25
CA LEU A 119 -2.75 30.08 -10.64
C LEU A 119 -3.08 29.95 -9.14
N GLN A 120 -3.04 31.06 -8.40
CA GLN A 120 -3.40 31.07 -6.98
C GLN A 120 -4.87 30.73 -6.77
N MET A 121 -5.76 31.25 -7.63
CA MET A 121 -7.19 30.95 -7.60
C MET A 121 -7.46 29.51 -8.04
N GLN A 122 -6.81 29.03 -9.10
CA GLN A 122 -6.88 27.62 -9.52
C GLN A 122 -6.51 26.66 -8.38
N THR A 123 -5.42 26.96 -7.66
CA THR A 123 -4.93 26.12 -6.56
C THR A 123 -5.85 26.16 -5.35
N SER A 124 -6.35 27.35 -4.98
CA SER A 124 -7.28 27.51 -3.85
C SER A 124 -8.62 26.82 -4.13
N MET A 125 -9.19 27.04 -5.32
CA MET A 125 -10.50 26.49 -5.70
C MET A 125 -10.45 24.99 -5.97
N TYR A 126 -9.31 24.47 -6.44
CA TYR A 126 -9.08 23.03 -6.51
C TYR A 126 -9.38 22.33 -5.18
N TRP A 127 -8.87 22.86 -4.06
CA TRP A 127 -9.09 22.26 -2.73
C TRP A 127 -10.55 22.34 -2.28
N VAL A 128 -11.22 23.44 -2.62
CA VAL A 128 -12.66 23.60 -2.36
C VAL A 128 -13.47 22.55 -3.13
N PHE A 129 -13.26 22.44 -4.45
CA PHE A 129 -13.94 21.44 -5.28
C PHE A 129 -13.63 20.02 -4.83
N TYR A 130 -12.36 19.75 -4.53
CA TYR A 130 -11.93 18.45 -4.01
C TYR A 130 -12.69 18.10 -2.72
N PHE A 131 -12.81 19.02 -1.77
CA PHE A 131 -13.57 18.79 -0.55
C PHE A 131 -15.06 18.53 -0.83
N VAL A 132 -15.69 19.36 -1.66
CA VAL A 132 -17.12 19.25 -1.99
C VAL A 132 -17.45 17.93 -2.70
N PHE A 133 -16.67 17.53 -3.70
CA PHE A 133 -16.87 16.25 -4.41
C PHE A 133 -16.67 15.03 -3.53
N ASN A 134 -15.98 15.17 -2.40
CA ASN A 134 -15.82 14.10 -1.43
C ASN A 134 -17.00 13.96 -0.45
N ILE A 135 -17.89 14.96 -0.31
CA ILE A 135 -19.03 14.89 0.61
C ILE A 135 -19.92 13.66 0.34
N PRO A 136 -20.38 13.37 -0.89
CA PRO A 136 -21.17 12.18 -1.17
C PRO A 136 -20.44 10.88 -0.83
N LEU A 137 -19.12 10.86 -1.02
CA LEU A 137 -18.29 9.68 -0.77
C LEU A 137 -18.02 9.46 0.72
N PHE A 138 -17.99 10.53 1.52
CA PHE A 138 -17.99 10.42 2.98
C PHE A 138 -19.27 9.76 3.48
N ILE A 139 -20.42 10.22 2.98
CA ILE A 139 -21.73 9.64 3.32
C ILE A 139 -21.72 8.14 2.96
N PHE A 140 -21.28 7.81 1.75
CA PHE A 140 -21.11 6.41 1.32
C PHE A 140 -20.18 5.62 2.24
N GLY A 141 -19.02 6.18 2.59
CA GLY A 141 -18.03 5.53 3.45
C GLY A 141 -18.57 5.24 4.85
N VAL A 142 -19.32 6.18 5.44
CA VAL A 142 -19.95 5.99 6.76
C VAL A 142 -20.93 4.82 6.71
N ILE A 143 -21.76 4.75 5.67
CA ILE A 143 -22.80 3.73 5.52
C ILE A 143 -22.21 2.35 5.18
N LYS A 144 -21.22 2.28 4.28
CA LYS A 144 -20.75 1.00 3.71
C LYS A 144 -19.46 0.43 4.32
N ILE A 145 -18.62 1.27 4.93
CA ILE A 145 -17.35 0.84 5.52
C ILE A 145 -17.38 1.00 7.05
N GLY A 146 -17.86 2.15 7.52
CA GLY A 146 -18.10 2.40 8.93
C GLY A 146 -17.50 3.71 9.42
N ILE A 147 -18.11 4.26 10.47
CA ILE A 147 -17.85 5.61 10.97
C ILE A 147 -16.39 5.88 11.36
N ARG A 148 -15.69 4.89 11.93
CA ARG A 148 -14.29 5.05 12.36
C ARG A 148 -13.34 5.26 11.18
N PHE A 149 -13.56 4.54 10.08
CA PHE A 149 -12.77 4.66 8.87
C PHE A 149 -13.02 6.02 8.19
N SER A 150 -14.30 6.40 8.06
CA SER A 150 -14.68 7.68 7.47
C SER A 150 -14.17 8.87 8.28
N PHE A 151 -14.27 8.81 9.62
CA PHE A 151 -13.76 9.87 10.47
C PHE A 151 -12.24 10.04 10.33
N ARG A 152 -11.47 8.94 10.37
CA ARG A 152 -10.01 9.00 10.14
C ARG A 152 -9.66 9.56 8.76
N THR A 153 -10.49 9.28 7.75
CA THR A 153 -10.34 9.83 6.39
C THR A 153 -10.62 11.33 6.35
N ILE A 154 -11.67 11.80 7.03
CA ILE A 154 -11.97 13.23 7.18
C ILE A 154 -10.81 13.93 7.89
N VAL A 155 -10.26 13.33 8.95
CA VAL A 155 -9.08 13.87 9.65
C VAL A 155 -7.88 13.97 8.70
N TYR A 156 -7.61 12.94 7.89
CA TYR A 156 -6.54 12.98 6.88
C TYR A 156 -6.72 14.16 5.92
N ILE A 157 -7.91 14.32 5.33
CA ILE A 157 -8.19 15.38 4.34
C ILE A 157 -8.14 16.76 4.98
N GLY A 158 -8.73 16.90 6.17
CA GLY A 158 -8.70 18.15 6.94
C GLY A 158 -7.27 18.56 7.27
N LEU A 159 -6.42 17.62 7.69
CA LEU A 159 -5.01 17.88 7.96
C LEU A 159 -4.23 18.20 6.67
N GLN A 160 -4.47 17.45 5.59
CA GLN A 160 -3.79 17.71 4.32
C GLN A 160 -4.12 19.11 3.81
N ASN A 161 -5.41 19.47 3.75
CA ASN A 161 -5.85 20.82 3.38
C ASN A 161 -5.33 21.87 4.36
N GLY A 162 -5.31 21.57 5.66
CA GLY A 162 -4.73 22.45 6.67
C GLY A 162 -3.25 22.74 6.42
N PHE A 163 -2.47 21.72 6.05
CA PHE A 163 -1.07 21.91 5.65
C PHE A 163 -0.95 22.72 4.36
N HIS A 164 -1.80 22.49 3.36
CA HIS A 164 -1.83 23.30 2.13
C HIS A 164 -2.02 24.79 2.45
N PHE A 165 -3.06 25.13 3.22
CA PHE A 165 -3.30 26.51 3.61
C PHE A 165 -2.16 27.08 4.45
N ALA A 166 -1.67 26.34 5.45
CA ALA A 166 -0.60 26.80 6.32
C ALA A 166 0.67 27.12 5.51
N PHE A 167 1.10 26.23 4.61
CA PHE A 167 2.34 26.39 3.86
C PHE A 167 2.21 27.40 2.71
N ALA A 168 1.02 27.60 2.16
CA ALA A 168 0.78 28.59 1.11
C ALA A 168 1.05 30.03 1.56
N TYR A 169 0.91 30.34 2.86
CA TYR A 169 1.04 31.71 3.38
C TYR A 169 2.33 31.96 4.19
N ILE A 170 3.16 30.96 4.44
CA ILE A 170 4.42 31.15 5.18
C ILE A 170 5.53 31.51 4.19
N PRO A 171 6.15 32.70 4.29
CA PRO A 171 7.30 33.08 3.47
C PRO A 171 8.46 32.08 3.65
N VAL A 172 9.35 31.95 2.66
CA VAL A 172 10.51 31.04 2.65
C VAL A 172 10.19 29.57 2.47
N ILE A 173 9.07 29.06 2.98
CA ILE A 173 8.70 27.65 2.79
C ILE A 173 7.61 27.45 1.76
N ASN A 174 6.89 28.48 1.33
CA ASN A 174 5.81 28.32 0.37
C ASN A 174 6.32 27.70 -0.96
N PRO A 175 5.46 26.98 -1.71
CA PRO A 175 5.87 26.32 -2.96
C PRO A 175 6.28 27.26 -4.11
N GLN A 176 6.06 28.58 -3.95
CA GLN A 176 6.45 29.59 -4.93
C GLN A 176 7.87 30.14 -4.68
N GLU A 177 8.39 29.97 -3.47
CA GLU A 177 9.72 30.44 -3.06
C GLU A 177 10.69 29.28 -2.79
N LEU A 178 10.21 28.20 -2.18
CA LEU A 178 11.02 27.02 -1.87
C LEU A 178 10.91 25.98 -2.97
N PHE A 179 12.04 25.72 -3.63
CA PHE A 179 12.16 24.67 -4.63
C PHE A 179 13.09 23.58 -4.12
N PHE A 180 12.56 22.38 -3.88
CA PHE A 180 13.37 21.26 -3.36
C PHE A 180 14.42 20.75 -4.36
N ILE A 181 14.17 20.88 -5.66
CA ILE A 181 15.05 20.37 -6.70
C ILE A 181 15.42 21.49 -7.67
N VAL A 182 14.44 22.04 -8.37
CA VAL A 182 14.62 23.17 -9.31
C VAL A 182 13.33 23.97 -9.40
N ASN A 183 13.42 25.26 -9.67
CA ASN A 183 12.26 26.07 -10.01
C ASN A 183 11.79 25.73 -11.43
N TYR A 184 10.78 24.86 -11.51
CA TYR A 184 10.24 24.38 -12.78
C TYR A 184 9.71 25.51 -13.69
N ASN A 185 9.14 26.57 -13.10
CA ASN A 185 8.61 27.72 -13.84
C ASN A 185 9.70 28.62 -14.43
N SER A 186 10.90 28.58 -13.87
CA SER A 186 12.07 29.32 -14.38
C SER A 186 12.81 28.60 -15.51
N LEU A 187 12.46 27.34 -15.78
CA LEU A 187 13.04 26.58 -16.90
C LEU A 187 12.57 27.22 -18.20
N ASN A 188 13.45 28.00 -18.83
CA ASN A 188 13.14 28.71 -20.07
C ASN A 188 12.86 27.69 -21.19
N ILE A 189 11.64 27.74 -21.73
CA ILE A 189 11.16 26.84 -22.79
C ILE A 189 11.85 27.18 -24.13
N PHE A 190 12.21 28.46 -24.35
CA PHE A 190 12.72 28.94 -25.65
C PHE A 190 14.21 28.64 -25.88
N SER A 191 15.04 28.70 -24.83
CA SER A 191 16.47 28.35 -24.91
C SER A 191 16.72 26.84 -24.80
N ASN A 192 15.69 26.04 -24.52
CA ASN A 192 15.77 24.59 -24.37
C ASN A 192 15.14 23.84 -25.56
N TYR A 193 15.63 24.10 -26.76
CA TYR A 193 15.49 23.17 -27.91
C TYR A 193 16.10 21.77 -27.65
N GLY A 194 16.54 21.45 -26.43
CA GLY A 194 17.19 20.19 -26.02
C GLY A 194 16.48 19.34 -24.95
N GLY A 195 15.21 19.60 -24.61
CA GLY A 195 14.42 18.64 -23.83
C GLY A 195 14.61 18.64 -22.30
N MET A 196 15.42 19.53 -21.71
CA MET A 196 15.61 19.60 -20.24
C MET A 196 14.31 19.81 -19.46
N TYR A 197 13.38 20.65 -19.96
CA TYR A 197 12.05 20.83 -19.37
C TYR A 197 11.29 19.51 -19.25
N GLN A 198 11.34 18.69 -20.31
CA GLN A 198 10.65 17.40 -20.36
C GLN A 198 11.28 16.39 -19.38
N ILE A 199 12.61 16.36 -19.29
CA ILE A 199 13.32 15.50 -18.33
C ILE A 199 12.91 15.82 -16.89
N TRP A 200 12.89 17.12 -16.54
CA TRP A 200 12.48 17.54 -15.20
C TRP A 200 11.02 17.20 -14.91
N LEU A 201 10.13 17.23 -15.89
CA LEU A 201 8.74 16.80 -15.73
C LEU A 201 8.65 15.33 -15.28
N PHE A 202 9.44 14.45 -15.89
CA PHE A 202 9.51 13.03 -15.49
C PHE A 202 10.13 12.83 -14.11
N VAL A 203 11.15 13.62 -13.75
CA VAL A 203 11.75 13.59 -12.41
C VAL A 203 10.72 14.02 -11.36
N PHE A 204 9.99 15.12 -11.60
CA PHE A 204 8.93 15.60 -10.73
C PHE A 204 7.82 14.54 -10.58
N ALA A 205 7.44 13.89 -11.67
CA ALA A 205 6.46 12.80 -11.65
C ALA A 205 6.92 11.60 -10.83
N ALA A 206 8.18 11.19 -10.96
CA ALA A 206 8.73 10.08 -10.19
C ALA A 206 8.79 10.41 -8.69
N VAL A 207 9.29 11.60 -8.33
CA VAL A 207 9.40 12.03 -6.92
C VAL A 207 8.01 12.21 -6.29
N ALA A 208 7.09 12.87 -7.00
CA ALA A 208 5.69 12.97 -6.60
C ALA A 208 5.07 11.57 -6.42
N GLY A 209 5.34 10.65 -7.34
CA GLY A 209 4.83 9.27 -7.26
C GLY A 209 5.31 8.56 -6.00
N ILE A 210 6.59 8.69 -5.65
CA ILE A 210 7.17 8.11 -4.44
C ILE A 210 6.54 8.73 -3.19
N LEU A 211 6.57 10.06 -3.07
CA LEU A 211 6.07 10.76 -1.88
C LEU A 211 4.58 10.50 -1.67
N ASN A 212 3.78 10.64 -2.73
CA ASN A 212 2.35 10.37 -2.66
C ASN A 212 2.05 8.89 -2.41
N GLY A 213 2.86 7.99 -2.97
CA GLY A 213 2.73 6.56 -2.72
C GLY A 213 3.04 6.18 -1.26
N ILE A 214 4.05 6.80 -0.65
CA ILE A 214 4.34 6.67 0.78
C ILE A 214 3.18 7.19 1.60
N ALA A 215 2.70 8.41 1.29
CA ALA A 215 1.54 9.00 1.95
C ALA A 215 0.34 8.06 1.91
N TYR A 216 -0.05 7.58 0.72
CA TYR A 216 -1.22 6.72 0.53
C TYR A 216 -1.07 5.39 1.29
N GLY A 217 0.12 4.78 1.22
CA GLY A 217 0.43 3.56 1.98
C GLY A 217 0.32 3.75 3.51
N LEU A 218 0.73 4.91 4.02
CA LEU A 218 0.61 5.28 5.44
C LEU A 218 -0.84 5.56 5.85
N VAL A 219 -1.62 6.25 5.02
CA VAL A 219 -3.07 6.45 5.22
C VAL A 219 -3.78 5.11 5.37
N TYR A 220 -3.51 4.17 4.45
CA TYR A 220 -4.10 2.84 4.52
C TYR A 220 -3.61 2.05 5.75
N LYS A 221 -2.35 2.20 6.16
CA LYS A 221 -1.84 1.61 7.44
C LYS A 221 -2.56 2.15 8.66
N GLY A 222 -2.88 3.45 8.66
CA GLY A 222 -3.67 4.15 9.67
C GLY A 222 -5.16 3.78 9.65
N GLY A 223 -5.60 2.97 8.68
CA GLY A 223 -7.00 2.55 8.55
C GLY A 223 -7.90 3.69 8.07
N ALA A 224 -7.38 4.57 7.22
CA ALA A 224 -8.10 5.62 6.53
C ALA A 224 -8.04 5.42 5.01
N SER A 225 -8.64 6.34 4.26
CA SER A 225 -8.53 6.48 2.81
C SER A 225 -7.99 7.88 2.46
N THR A 226 -7.45 8.02 1.26
CA THR A 226 -7.01 9.30 0.68
C THR A 226 -8.17 10.06 0.03
N ALA A 227 -9.41 9.63 0.31
CA ALA A 227 -10.66 10.12 -0.27
C ALA A 227 -10.89 9.69 -1.73
N GLY A 228 -11.95 10.22 -2.31
CA GLY A 228 -12.31 10.04 -3.70
C GLY A 228 -12.71 8.61 -4.03
N THR A 229 -12.27 8.16 -5.20
CA THR A 229 -12.49 6.79 -5.70
C THR A 229 -11.98 5.72 -4.74
N ASP A 230 -11.06 6.06 -3.83
CA ASP A 230 -10.50 5.13 -2.86
C ASP A 230 -11.52 4.70 -1.79
N PHE A 231 -12.59 5.46 -1.55
CA PHE A 231 -13.73 4.96 -0.75
C PHE A 231 -14.36 3.74 -1.40
N VAL A 232 -14.61 3.82 -2.71
CA VAL A 232 -15.22 2.75 -3.50
C VAL A 232 -14.26 1.56 -3.57
N PHE A 233 -12.97 1.81 -3.82
CA PHE A 233 -11.98 0.74 -3.83
C PHE A 233 -11.77 0.11 -2.46
N ALA A 234 -11.79 0.88 -1.37
CA ALA A 234 -11.70 0.31 -0.02
C ALA A 234 -12.86 -0.65 0.27
N TYR A 235 -14.08 -0.28 -0.14
CA TYR A 235 -15.26 -1.14 -0.05
C TYR A 235 -15.12 -2.41 -0.91
N TYR A 236 -14.81 -2.28 -2.20
CA TYR A 236 -14.65 -3.44 -3.10
C TYR A 236 -13.49 -4.34 -2.68
N SER A 237 -12.39 -3.75 -2.23
CA SER A 237 -11.20 -4.44 -1.73
C SER A 237 -11.53 -5.26 -0.48
N ALA A 238 -12.34 -4.73 0.44
CA ALA A 238 -12.82 -5.47 1.59
C ALA A 238 -13.75 -6.63 1.21
N LYS A 239 -14.65 -6.42 0.24
CA LYS A 239 -15.63 -7.43 -0.20
C LYS A 239 -15.03 -8.53 -1.06
N LYS A 240 -14.18 -8.18 -2.03
CA LYS A 240 -13.62 -9.12 -3.02
C LYS A 240 -12.22 -9.64 -2.65
N LYS A 241 -11.59 -9.12 -1.59
CA LYS A 241 -10.22 -9.47 -1.16
C LYS A 241 -9.14 -9.24 -2.24
N ILE A 242 -9.24 -8.13 -3.00
CA ILE A 242 -8.32 -7.78 -4.11
C ILE A 242 -7.57 -6.48 -3.80
N SER A 243 -6.31 -6.38 -4.28
CA SER A 243 -5.46 -5.18 -4.13
C SER A 243 -6.14 -3.90 -4.64
N ILE A 244 -6.09 -2.87 -3.80
CA ILE A 244 -6.56 -1.52 -4.13
C ILE A 244 -5.69 -0.94 -5.25
N ALA A 245 -4.37 -1.19 -5.21
CA ALA A 245 -3.40 -0.51 -6.07
C ALA A 245 -3.66 -0.75 -7.57
N ASN A 246 -3.95 -1.99 -7.98
CA ASN A 246 -4.18 -2.30 -9.39
C ASN A 246 -5.45 -1.65 -9.95
N TYR A 247 -6.57 -1.68 -9.20
CA TYR A 247 -7.79 -1.00 -9.62
C TYR A 247 -7.64 0.52 -9.62
N ASN A 248 -7.00 1.05 -8.58
CA ASN A 248 -6.73 2.48 -8.47
C ASN A 248 -5.89 2.97 -9.66
N ARG A 249 -4.83 2.23 -10.02
CA ARG A 249 -4.00 2.52 -11.20
C ARG A 249 -4.82 2.58 -12.50
N ILE A 250 -5.66 1.57 -12.78
CA ILE A 250 -6.47 1.52 -14.01
C ILE A 250 -7.45 2.70 -14.07
N VAL A 251 -8.18 2.95 -12.98
CA VAL A 251 -9.15 4.06 -12.95
C VAL A 251 -8.45 5.40 -13.05
N ASN A 252 -7.29 5.57 -12.42
CA ASN A 252 -6.51 6.80 -12.55
C ASN A 252 -6.00 7.04 -13.97
N TYR A 253 -5.62 6.00 -14.72
CA TYR A 253 -5.28 6.18 -16.14
C TYR A 253 -6.46 6.68 -16.95
N ILE A 254 -7.65 6.11 -16.74
CA ILE A 254 -8.87 6.56 -17.43
C ILE A 254 -9.15 8.02 -17.09
N ILE A 255 -9.07 8.39 -15.80
CA ILE A 255 -9.27 9.78 -15.36
C ILE A 255 -8.25 10.71 -16.01
N ILE A 256 -6.96 10.34 -16.05
CA ILE A 256 -5.92 11.16 -16.68
C ILE A 256 -6.22 11.37 -18.17
N VAL A 257 -6.55 10.31 -18.90
CA VAL A 257 -6.88 10.40 -20.34
C VAL A 257 -8.07 11.33 -20.57
N VAL A 258 -9.14 11.17 -19.81
CA VAL A 258 -10.35 11.99 -19.95
C VAL A 258 -10.06 13.44 -19.58
N MET A 259 -9.37 13.70 -18.47
CA MET A 259 -9.04 15.07 -18.05
C MET A 259 -8.09 15.76 -19.02
N LEU A 260 -7.09 15.04 -19.54
CA LEU A 260 -6.17 15.58 -20.54
C LEU A 260 -6.87 15.83 -21.87
N ALA A 261 -7.81 14.96 -22.27
CA ALA A 261 -8.62 15.18 -23.47
C ALA A 261 -9.46 16.46 -23.32
N ILE A 262 -10.16 16.62 -22.20
CA ILE A 262 -10.94 17.83 -21.90
C ILE A 262 -10.03 19.05 -21.92
N HIS A 263 -8.91 19.02 -21.21
CA HIS A 263 -7.97 20.15 -21.17
C HIS A 263 -7.44 20.50 -22.58
N THR A 264 -7.03 19.49 -23.36
CA THR A 264 -6.55 19.69 -24.74
C THR A 264 -7.62 20.34 -25.62
N THR A 265 -8.90 19.96 -25.47
CA THR A 265 -9.99 20.58 -26.23
C THR A 265 -10.18 22.05 -25.85
N LEU A 266 -10.10 22.36 -24.55
CA LEU A 266 -10.29 23.71 -24.00
C LEU A 266 -9.11 24.66 -24.23
N LEU A 267 -7.91 24.15 -24.54
CA LEU A 267 -6.74 25.00 -24.80
C LEU A 267 -7.01 26.03 -25.89
N SER A 268 -6.77 27.30 -25.54
CA SER A 268 -6.81 28.42 -26.48
C SER A 268 -5.57 28.41 -27.39
N ARG A 269 -5.65 29.17 -28.50
CA ARG A 269 -4.54 29.34 -29.44
C ARG A 269 -3.31 29.97 -28.76
N SER A 270 -3.52 31.00 -27.95
CA SER A 270 -2.43 31.68 -27.23
C SER A 270 -1.74 30.76 -26.23
N GLU A 271 -2.50 30.01 -25.42
CA GLU A 271 -1.94 29.08 -24.44
C GLU A 271 -1.13 27.97 -25.12
N LEU A 272 -1.69 27.33 -26.15
CA LEU A 272 -0.99 26.29 -26.90
C LEU A 272 0.32 26.82 -27.50
N THR A 273 0.28 28.04 -28.04
CA THR A 273 1.47 28.70 -28.60
C THR A 273 2.51 28.95 -27.52
N SER A 274 2.08 29.40 -26.34
CA SER A 274 2.98 29.63 -25.20
C SER A 274 3.65 28.37 -24.66
N ILE A 275 2.99 27.21 -24.81
CA ILE A 275 3.54 25.91 -24.40
C ILE A 275 4.70 25.50 -25.31
N TYR A 276 4.58 25.73 -26.62
CA TYR A 276 5.59 25.30 -27.60
C TYR A 276 6.66 26.35 -27.88
N PHE A 277 6.30 27.63 -27.80
CA PHE A 277 7.15 28.77 -28.15
C PHE A 277 7.38 29.70 -26.95
N GLY A 278 7.16 29.26 -25.72
CA GLY A 278 7.39 30.09 -24.52
C GLY A 278 6.45 31.30 -24.39
N LYS A 279 6.54 32.02 -23.27
CA LYS A 279 5.64 33.14 -22.97
C LYS A 279 5.84 34.36 -23.88
N ASP A 280 7.08 34.56 -24.33
CA ASP A 280 7.48 35.71 -25.14
C ASP A 280 7.28 35.46 -26.66
N TRP A 281 6.48 34.45 -27.02
CA TRP A 281 6.24 34.08 -28.41
C TRP A 281 5.69 35.25 -29.25
N ALA A 282 4.87 36.12 -28.65
CA ALA A 282 4.27 37.27 -29.32
C ALA A 282 5.33 38.26 -29.84
N ALA A 283 6.42 38.45 -29.11
CA ALA A 283 7.55 39.29 -29.54
C ALA A 283 8.34 38.67 -30.71
N ASN A 284 8.17 37.37 -30.94
CA ASN A 284 8.94 36.58 -31.90
C ASN A 284 8.09 36.04 -33.06
N ILE A 285 6.87 36.55 -33.27
CA ILE A 285 5.94 36.09 -34.32
C ILE A 285 6.61 36.03 -35.70
N ASN A 286 7.34 37.09 -36.08
CA ASN A 286 8.02 37.15 -37.37
C ASN A 286 9.07 36.04 -37.56
N GLN A 287 9.76 35.64 -36.48
CA GLN A 287 10.74 34.55 -36.54
C GLN A 287 10.04 33.20 -36.65
N ILE A 288 8.95 33.00 -35.91
CA ILE A 288 8.17 31.75 -35.92
C ILE A 288 7.49 31.56 -37.28
N GLN A 289 6.99 32.63 -37.91
CA GLN A 289 6.44 32.58 -39.27
C GLN A 289 7.50 32.19 -40.31
N ARG A 290 8.76 32.67 -40.16
CA ARG A 290 9.88 32.27 -41.05
C ARG A 290 10.23 30.79 -40.95
N LEU A 291 9.91 30.13 -39.82
CA LEU A 291 10.05 28.68 -39.66
C LEU A 291 8.91 27.89 -40.34
N GLY A 292 7.95 28.56 -40.96
CA GLY A 292 6.85 27.96 -41.71
C GLY A 292 5.58 27.68 -40.90
N PHE A 293 5.49 28.18 -39.66
CA PHE A 293 4.30 28.02 -38.83
C PHE A 293 3.24 29.10 -39.11
N LYS A 294 1.97 28.69 -39.16
CA LYS A 294 0.78 29.55 -39.24
C LYS A 294 0.46 30.11 -37.86
N ILE A 295 0.91 31.33 -37.61
CA ILE A 295 0.76 32.05 -36.34
C ILE A 295 0.37 33.51 -36.59
N ASP A 296 -0.50 34.05 -35.75
CA ASP A 296 -0.93 35.46 -35.71
C ASP A 296 -0.86 35.99 -34.25
N ASP A 297 -1.35 37.21 -34.00
CA ASP A 297 -1.36 37.84 -32.67
C ASP A 297 -2.17 37.06 -31.61
N GLY A 298 -3.06 36.16 -32.03
CA GLY A 298 -3.81 35.27 -31.15
C GLY A 298 -3.23 33.85 -31.07
N GLY A 299 -2.11 33.56 -31.73
CA GLY A 299 -1.37 32.30 -31.65
C GLY A 299 -1.48 31.42 -32.90
N LEU A 300 -1.08 30.15 -32.77
CA LEU A 300 -1.18 29.13 -33.81
C LEU A 300 -2.62 29.01 -34.32
N TYR A 301 -2.79 28.89 -35.63
CA TYR A 301 -4.11 28.71 -36.27
C TYR A 301 -4.09 27.63 -37.36
N GLY A 302 -5.30 27.25 -37.82
CA GLY A 302 -5.49 26.28 -38.89
C GLY A 302 -4.88 24.90 -38.58
N SER A 303 -4.20 24.32 -39.57
CA SER A 303 -3.56 23.00 -39.48
C SER A 303 -2.50 22.91 -38.37
N ASP A 304 -1.82 24.01 -38.08
CA ASP A 304 -0.77 24.01 -37.06
C ASP A 304 -1.37 24.00 -35.66
N PHE A 305 -2.46 24.72 -35.43
CA PHE A 305 -3.20 24.62 -34.17
C PHE A 305 -3.69 23.19 -33.91
N THR A 306 -4.33 22.55 -34.89
CA THR A 306 -4.84 21.18 -34.75
C THR A 306 -3.72 20.17 -34.53
N SER A 307 -2.63 20.25 -35.30
CA SER A 307 -1.51 19.31 -35.15
C SER A 307 -0.81 19.46 -33.80
N HIS A 308 -0.65 20.68 -33.29
CA HIS A 308 -0.03 20.92 -31.97
C HIS A 308 -0.97 20.52 -30.81
N LYS A 309 -2.30 20.59 -30.97
CA LYS A 309 -3.24 19.99 -30.00
C LYS A 309 -3.04 18.47 -29.89
N ILE A 310 -2.90 17.77 -31.01
CA ILE A 310 -2.66 16.32 -31.01
C ILE A 310 -1.31 16.00 -30.36
N LYS A 311 -0.26 16.76 -30.71
CA LYS A 311 1.07 16.61 -30.09
C LYS A 311 1.05 16.89 -28.58
N TYR A 312 0.21 17.81 -28.12
CA TYR A 312 0.07 18.11 -26.70
C TYR A 312 -0.60 16.96 -25.96
N PHE A 313 -1.68 16.40 -26.52
CA PHE A 313 -2.39 15.26 -25.93
C PHE A 313 -1.48 14.02 -25.78
N PHE A 314 -0.71 13.69 -26.83
CA PHE A 314 0.31 12.63 -26.78
C PHE A 314 1.68 13.13 -26.30
N GLY A 315 1.70 14.24 -25.57
CA GLY A 315 2.91 14.92 -25.14
C GLY A 315 3.47 14.39 -23.81
N PRO A 316 4.56 15.02 -23.33
CA PRO A 316 5.23 14.65 -22.07
C PRO A 316 4.30 14.65 -20.85
N ALA A 317 3.29 15.53 -20.80
CA ALA A 317 2.33 15.62 -19.71
C ALA A 317 1.56 14.31 -19.46
N LEU A 318 1.11 13.63 -20.53
CA LEU A 318 0.42 12.34 -20.45
C LEU A 318 1.34 11.27 -19.83
N PHE A 319 2.54 11.13 -20.40
CA PHE A 319 3.49 10.10 -19.99
C PHE A 319 4.05 10.34 -18.59
N ALA A 320 4.31 11.60 -18.21
CA ALA A 320 4.70 11.95 -16.86
C ALA A 320 3.59 11.65 -15.85
N SER A 321 2.32 11.95 -16.19
CA SER A 321 1.18 11.60 -15.34
C SER A 321 1.03 10.08 -15.19
N TYR A 322 1.28 9.32 -16.25
CA TYR A 322 1.29 7.85 -16.18
C TYR A 322 2.43 7.33 -15.30
N LEU A 323 3.64 7.87 -15.47
CA LEU A 323 4.79 7.52 -14.64
C LEU A 323 4.49 7.79 -13.17
N PHE A 324 3.93 8.96 -12.85
CA PHE A 324 3.47 9.31 -11.50
C PHE A 324 2.56 8.22 -10.92
N VAL A 325 1.51 7.82 -11.64
CA VAL A 325 0.57 6.78 -11.17
C VAL A 325 1.23 5.39 -11.04
N VAL A 326 2.14 5.01 -11.96
CA VAL A 326 2.89 3.74 -11.86
C VAL A 326 3.73 3.72 -10.60
N VAL A 327 4.56 4.75 -10.42
CA VAL A 327 5.50 4.85 -9.29
C VAL A 327 4.74 4.92 -7.97
N GLN A 328 3.64 5.68 -7.93
CA GLN A 328 2.73 5.73 -6.80
C GLN A 328 2.17 4.34 -6.46
N ALA A 329 1.64 3.60 -7.44
CA ALA A 329 1.06 2.29 -7.22
C ALA A 329 2.09 1.28 -6.68
N ILE A 330 3.31 1.27 -7.26
CA ILE A 330 4.41 0.42 -6.79
C ILE A 330 4.77 0.76 -5.35
N THR A 331 4.91 2.05 -5.04
CA THR A 331 5.27 2.52 -3.71
C THR A 331 4.19 2.17 -2.67
N ILE A 332 2.91 2.31 -3.02
CA ILE A 332 1.79 1.88 -2.17
C ILE A 332 1.90 0.38 -1.85
N ASP A 333 2.16 -0.46 -2.85
CA ASP A 333 2.24 -1.92 -2.65
C ASP A 333 3.46 -2.32 -1.78
N ILE A 334 4.56 -1.57 -1.86
CA ILE A 334 5.73 -1.74 -0.98
C ILE A 334 5.38 -1.38 0.47
N ILE A 335 4.78 -0.20 0.68
CA ILE A 335 4.46 0.31 2.01
C ILE A 335 3.32 -0.50 2.64
N PHE A 336 2.28 -0.83 1.88
CA PHE A 336 1.06 -1.48 2.35
C PHE A 336 0.63 -2.67 1.46
N PRO A 337 1.30 -3.84 1.58
CA PRO A 337 1.00 -5.03 0.80
C PRO A 337 -0.28 -5.75 1.33
N LYS A 338 -1.45 -5.15 1.11
CA LYS A 338 -2.72 -5.48 1.80
C LYS A 338 -3.19 -6.94 1.65
N PHE A 339 -2.93 -7.58 0.51
CA PHE A 339 -3.43 -8.94 0.19
C PHE A 339 -2.36 -10.01 0.10
N LYS A 340 -1.13 -9.73 0.54
CA LYS A 340 -0.17 -10.81 0.73
C LYS A 340 -0.67 -11.68 1.88
N TYR A 341 -0.74 -12.98 1.66
CA TYR A 341 -1.13 -13.92 2.69
C TYR A 341 0.06 -14.19 3.62
N ARG A 342 -0.23 -14.42 4.89
CA ARG A 342 0.75 -14.83 5.88
C ARG A 342 0.24 -16.05 6.62
N SER A 343 1.12 -17.04 6.77
CA SER A 343 0.91 -18.12 7.72
C SER A 343 1.51 -17.70 9.05
N LEU A 344 0.73 -17.79 10.13
CA LEU A 344 1.22 -17.62 11.48
C LEU A 344 1.32 -18.99 12.12
N MET A 345 2.53 -19.31 12.54
CA MET A 345 2.81 -20.49 13.35
C MET A 345 2.95 -20.02 14.79
N VAL A 346 2.00 -20.42 15.63
CA VAL A 346 1.90 -20.02 17.03
C VAL A 346 2.25 -21.22 17.89
N ILE A 347 3.33 -21.13 18.64
CA ILE A 347 3.76 -22.15 19.60
C ILE A 347 3.28 -21.70 20.98
N THR A 348 2.45 -22.51 21.63
CA THR A 348 1.80 -22.15 22.90
C THR A 348 1.47 -23.38 23.74
N SER A 349 1.48 -23.22 25.07
CA SER A 349 0.97 -24.19 26.04
C SER A 349 -0.53 -24.00 26.36
N LYS A 350 -1.15 -22.90 25.89
CA LYS A 350 -2.54 -22.47 26.13
C LYS A 350 -3.35 -22.41 24.83
N ALA A 351 -3.22 -23.44 24.00
CA ALA A 351 -3.83 -23.47 22.68
C ALA A 351 -5.36 -23.30 22.68
N ASP A 352 -6.07 -23.83 23.68
CA ASP A 352 -7.53 -23.68 23.78
C ASP A 352 -7.96 -22.23 24.04
N ALA A 353 -7.18 -21.45 24.80
CA ALA A 353 -7.39 -20.01 24.97
C ALA A 353 -7.14 -19.25 23.66
N VAL A 354 -6.11 -19.61 22.89
CA VAL A 354 -5.81 -19.00 21.59
C VAL A 354 -6.93 -19.28 20.59
N VAL A 355 -7.38 -20.55 20.48
CA VAL A 355 -8.50 -20.93 19.62
C VAL A 355 -9.77 -20.18 20.00
N SER A 356 -10.09 -20.10 21.31
CA SER A 356 -11.26 -19.35 21.80
C SER A 356 -11.17 -17.86 21.44
N GLY A 357 -10.01 -17.24 21.59
CA GLY A 357 -9.79 -15.84 21.20
C GLY A 357 -9.96 -15.59 19.70
N LEU A 358 -9.48 -16.52 18.86
CA LEU A 358 -9.69 -16.48 17.40
C LEU A 358 -11.17 -16.60 17.04
N GLN A 359 -11.92 -17.46 17.73
CA GLN A 359 -13.37 -17.60 17.56
C GLN A 359 -14.12 -16.33 17.98
N TYR A 360 -13.73 -15.68 19.08
CA TYR A 360 -14.34 -14.44 19.55
C TYR A 360 -14.16 -13.26 18.58
N VAL A 361 -13.10 -13.28 17.77
CA VAL A 361 -12.91 -12.30 16.69
C VAL A 361 -13.53 -12.73 15.36
N HIS A 362 -14.28 -13.83 15.34
CA HIS A 362 -14.88 -14.43 14.14
C HIS A 362 -13.83 -14.68 13.05
N TYR A 363 -12.69 -15.28 13.42
CA TYR A 363 -11.68 -15.69 12.44
C TYR A 363 -12.30 -16.67 11.44
N PRO A 364 -12.27 -16.36 10.13
CA PRO A 364 -13.10 -17.06 9.15
C PRO A 364 -12.45 -18.29 8.52
N ASN A 365 -11.14 -18.49 8.71
CA ASN A 365 -10.41 -19.56 8.05
C ASN A 365 -10.12 -20.72 9.02
N ASP A 366 -9.60 -21.81 8.48
CA ASP A 366 -9.24 -22.98 9.26
C ASP A 366 -8.11 -22.69 10.25
N ILE A 367 -8.17 -23.40 11.37
CA ILE A 367 -7.17 -23.41 12.43
C ILE A 367 -6.60 -24.82 12.49
N ILE A 368 -5.35 -24.98 12.09
CA ILE A 368 -4.66 -26.27 12.16
C ILE A 368 -3.96 -26.34 13.52
N ARG A 369 -4.11 -27.46 14.22
CA ARG A 369 -3.45 -27.74 15.50
C ARG A 369 -2.55 -28.95 15.33
N LEU A 370 -1.28 -28.80 15.66
CA LEU A 370 -0.30 -29.89 15.66
C LEU A 370 0.25 -30.04 17.08
N PRO A 371 0.21 -31.24 17.67
CA PRO A 371 0.88 -31.49 18.94
C PRO A 371 2.40 -31.35 18.75
N ALA A 372 3.06 -30.68 19.68
CA ALA A 372 4.52 -30.52 19.68
C ALA A 372 5.08 -30.81 21.07
N ARG A 373 6.32 -31.31 21.11
CA ARG A 373 7.08 -31.46 22.35
C ARG A 373 8.30 -30.59 22.25
N ASP A 374 8.45 -29.67 23.20
CA ASP A 374 9.65 -28.88 23.35
C ASP A 374 10.47 -29.43 24.51
N HIS A 375 11.77 -29.59 24.28
CA HIS A 375 12.76 -29.81 25.32
C HIS A 375 13.30 -28.45 25.75
N TYR A 376 13.02 -28.05 26.99
CA TYR A 376 13.52 -26.80 27.56
C TYR A 376 14.14 -27.07 28.93
N GLU A 377 15.43 -26.75 29.07
CA GLU A 377 16.19 -26.93 30.33
C GLU A 377 16.08 -28.35 30.93
N GLY A 378 16.07 -29.37 30.08
CA GLY A 378 15.95 -30.78 30.50
C GLY A 378 14.54 -31.24 30.86
N ASN A 379 13.52 -30.38 30.69
CA ASN A 379 12.12 -30.74 30.86
C ASN A 379 11.40 -30.85 29.52
N ASP A 380 10.54 -31.88 29.41
CA ASP A 380 9.60 -32.04 28.32
C ASP A 380 8.34 -31.21 28.57
N ILE A 381 8.10 -30.21 27.73
CA ILE A 381 6.89 -29.39 27.75
C ILE A 381 6.02 -29.78 26.55
N ASN A 382 4.79 -30.21 26.83
CA ASN A 382 3.81 -30.46 25.77
C ASN A 382 3.21 -29.14 25.30
N ASN A 383 3.62 -28.69 24.13
CA ASN A 383 3.09 -27.51 23.45
C ASN A 383 2.17 -27.92 22.29
N GLU A 384 1.45 -26.95 21.74
CA GLU A 384 0.82 -27.11 20.43
C GLU A 384 1.30 -26.02 19.51
N VAL A 385 1.48 -26.41 18.26
CA VAL A 385 1.69 -25.51 17.14
C VAL A 385 0.33 -25.26 16.50
N ILE A 386 -0.15 -24.03 16.60
CA ILE A 386 -1.33 -23.57 15.88
C ILE A 386 -0.87 -22.89 14.59
N ILE A 387 -1.39 -23.33 13.45
CA ILE A 387 -1.14 -22.70 12.15
C ILE A 387 -2.42 -22.00 11.70
N VAL A 388 -2.31 -20.69 11.46
CA VAL A 388 -3.40 -19.87 10.94
C VAL A 388 -2.96 -19.05 9.74
N SER A 389 -3.70 -19.16 8.64
CA SER A 389 -3.47 -18.39 7.42
C SER A 389 -4.33 -17.14 7.41
N THR A 390 -3.71 -15.96 7.39
CA THR A 390 -4.42 -14.69 7.45
C THR A 390 -3.93 -13.73 6.37
N SER A 391 -4.83 -12.90 5.87
CA SER A 391 -4.44 -11.75 5.03
C SER A 391 -3.70 -10.71 5.87
N VAL A 392 -2.83 -9.89 5.27
CA VAL A 392 -2.21 -8.75 5.98
C VAL A 392 -3.26 -7.79 6.55
N LEU A 393 -4.44 -7.70 5.92
CA LEU A 393 -5.57 -6.92 6.43
C LEU A 393 -6.06 -7.41 7.80
N GLU A 394 -6.26 -8.72 7.94
CA GLU A 394 -6.77 -9.36 9.17
C GLU A 394 -5.67 -9.63 10.19
N TYR A 395 -4.41 -9.72 9.74
CA TYR A 395 -3.23 -10.03 10.55
C TYR A 395 -3.18 -9.24 11.86
N LYS A 396 -3.50 -7.93 11.82
CA LYS A 396 -3.50 -7.09 13.04
C LYS A 396 -4.51 -7.60 14.08
N LYS A 397 -5.72 -7.97 13.64
CA LYS A 397 -6.81 -8.47 14.51
C LYS A 397 -6.48 -9.87 15.02
N ILE A 398 -5.97 -10.74 14.15
CA ILE A 398 -5.62 -12.13 14.47
C ILE A 398 -4.42 -12.18 15.43
N LYS A 399 -3.36 -11.43 15.15
CA LYS A 399 -2.22 -11.28 16.07
C LYS A 399 -2.66 -10.76 17.44
N ALA A 400 -3.54 -9.76 17.46
CA ALA A 400 -4.07 -9.23 18.72
C ALA A 400 -4.83 -10.30 19.51
N ALA A 401 -5.68 -11.08 18.84
CA ALA A 401 -6.42 -12.16 19.48
C ALA A 401 -5.48 -13.20 20.11
N ILE A 402 -4.43 -13.61 19.38
CA ILE A 402 -3.42 -14.56 19.88
C ILE A 402 -2.70 -14.00 21.11
N VAL A 403 -2.13 -12.78 21.01
CA VAL A 403 -1.35 -12.16 22.10
C VAL A 403 -2.20 -11.86 23.34
N VAL A 404 -3.47 -11.52 23.15
CA VAL A 404 -4.40 -11.27 24.26
C VAL A 404 -4.78 -12.57 24.96
N SER A 405 -5.01 -13.64 24.20
CA SER A 405 -5.31 -14.96 24.73
C SER A 405 -4.13 -15.59 25.45
N ASP A 406 -2.92 -15.45 24.88
CA ASP A 406 -1.69 -15.94 25.48
C ASP A 406 -0.53 -14.98 25.19
N PRO A 407 -0.16 -14.13 26.17
CA PRO A 407 0.97 -13.21 26.04
C PRO A 407 2.33 -13.90 25.89
N GLU A 408 2.46 -15.16 26.33
CA GLU A 408 3.69 -15.94 26.29
C GLU A 408 3.84 -16.75 24.99
N ALA A 409 2.82 -16.73 24.12
CA ALA A 409 2.84 -17.45 22.85
C ALA A 409 3.94 -16.93 21.92
N LYS A 410 4.73 -17.85 21.36
CA LYS A 410 5.72 -17.53 20.33
C LYS A 410 5.04 -17.53 18.97
N ILE A 411 5.06 -16.38 18.28
CA ILE A 411 4.41 -16.20 16.98
C ILE A 411 5.48 -16.04 15.89
N LEU A 412 5.57 -17.02 15.00
CA LEU A 412 6.37 -16.97 13.78
C LEU A 412 5.45 -16.60 12.60
N SER A 413 5.93 -15.75 11.68
CA SER A 413 5.16 -15.32 10.52
C SER A 413 5.91 -15.60 9.24
N HIS A 414 5.31 -16.41 8.38
CA HIS A 414 5.84 -16.76 7.06
C HIS A 414 5.03 -16.04 5.97
N LYS A 415 5.72 -15.51 4.96
CA LYS A 415 5.07 -14.97 3.76
C LYS A 415 4.59 -16.14 2.91
N LEU A 416 3.36 -16.05 2.41
CA LEU A 416 2.81 -16.99 1.44
C LEU A 416 2.73 -16.29 0.08
N ASP A 417 3.08 -17.00 -0.99
CA ASP A 417 3.14 -16.41 -2.34
C ASP A 417 1.76 -16.13 -2.92
N LYS A 418 0.90 -17.15 -3.00
CA LYS A 418 -0.42 -17.04 -3.59
C LYS A 418 -1.40 -18.04 -2.99
N LEU A 419 -2.66 -17.64 -2.87
CA LEU A 419 -3.76 -18.58 -2.64
C LEU A 419 -4.04 -19.32 -3.96
N ILE A 420 -3.82 -20.63 -3.98
CA ILE A 420 -3.99 -21.46 -5.19
C ILE A 420 -5.47 -21.83 -5.37
N ALA A 421 -6.13 -22.22 -4.28
CA ALA A 421 -7.53 -22.60 -4.28
C ALA A 421 -8.21 -22.11 -2.98
N ASN A 422 -9.52 -21.88 -3.04
CA ASN A 422 -10.31 -21.52 -1.88
C ASN A 422 -11.36 -22.60 -1.62
N TYR A 423 -11.30 -23.22 -0.45
CA TYR A 423 -12.30 -24.19 -0.01
C TYR A 423 -13.51 -23.44 0.54
N LYS A 424 -14.71 -23.73 0.01
CA LYS A 424 -15.97 -23.19 0.53
C LYS A 424 -16.79 -24.30 1.13
N VAL A 425 -17.15 -24.13 2.40
CA VAL A 425 -17.95 -25.09 3.17
C VAL A 425 -19.45 -24.90 2.92
N ASP A 426 -19.86 -24.01 2.01
CA ASP A 426 -21.26 -23.71 1.66
C ASP A 426 -22.10 -24.93 1.20
N LYS A 427 -21.53 -26.15 1.16
CA LYS A 427 -22.13 -27.42 0.72
C LYS A 427 -22.08 -28.55 1.77
N TYR A 428 -21.66 -28.28 3.01
CA TYR A 428 -21.73 -29.20 4.16
C TYR A 428 -22.41 -28.49 5.32
#